data_AF-A0A9N9P9G9-F1
#
_entry.id   AF-A0A9N9P9G9-F1
#
_cell.length_a   1.000
_cell.length_b   1.000
_cell.length_c   1.000
_cell.angle_alpha   90.00
_cell.angle_beta   90.00
_cell.angle_gamma   90.00
#
_symmetry.space_group_name_H-M   'P 1'
#
loop_
_entity.id
_entity.type
_entity.pdbx_description
1 polymer ?
#
loop_
_entity_poly.entity_id
_entity_poly.type
_entity_poly.pdbx_seq_one_letter_code
_entity_poly.pdbx_strand_id
1 'polypeptide(L)'
;MQLYGLVFIIEGQQNPVPLQNVSVESNIVDMIAETTVCQTYKNVEKDSIEAIYKFPLHEAAAVCGFEAEIDGKKKVKGIVKEAKQAAKEYSEAIEQGHGAYLVEQQLPDIFQCSVGNITAGQTIVIKITYVAELKHDAESEKVRFVFPTAIAPRYGSSDYTIANDGKKLVPDKVSYSEKTDYHLDLIITCRMTSVIQSVESPSHHISTELNIDGNPNVSKITLAEQITYLEKDFILNINKSNDNRSGSMEGGPIKKASEALQLLL
;
A
#
# COMPACT_ATOMS: atom_id res chain seq x y z
N MET A 1 -17.59 7.48 -10.21
CA MET A 1 -16.31 6.94 -10.70
C MET A 1 -15.19 7.61 -9.92
N GLN A 2 -14.49 6.84 -9.08
CA GLN A 2 -13.47 7.34 -8.16
C GLN A 2 -12.10 6.86 -8.64
N LEU A 3 -11.21 7.79 -8.92
CA LEU A 3 -9.82 7.49 -9.30
C LEU A 3 -8.95 7.41 -8.05
N TYR A 4 -8.08 6.40 -7.99
CA TYR A 4 -7.07 6.20 -6.93
C TYR A 4 -5.66 6.57 -7.41
N GLY A 5 -4.70 6.67 -6.49
CA GLY A 5 -3.36 7.19 -6.71
C GLY A 5 -3.31 8.71 -6.81
N LEU A 6 -2.34 9.25 -7.55
CA LEU A 6 -2.15 10.69 -7.67
C LEU A 6 -2.98 11.26 -8.84
N VAL A 7 -3.90 12.16 -8.53
CA VAL A 7 -4.80 12.80 -9.51
C VAL A 7 -4.78 14.31 -9.38
N PHE A 8 -4.87 15.05 -10.49
CA PHE A 8 -4.98 16.51 -10.50
C PHE A 8 -6.29 16.93 -11.17
N ILE A 9 -6.75 18.15 -10.89
CA ILE A 9 -8.03 18.65 -11.41
C ILE A 9 -7.77 19.77 -12.41
N ILE A 10 -8.28 19.62 -13.64
CA ILE A 10 -8.32 20.68 -14.66
C ILE A 10 -9.77 20.84 -15.12
N GLU A 11 -10.30 22.06 -15.12
CA GLU A 11 -11.66 22.37 -15.59
C GLU A 11 -12.77 21.50 -14.94
N GLY A 12 -12.57 21.11 -13.67
CA GLY A 12 -13.50 20.25 -12.93
C GLY A 12 -13.40 18.75 -13.25
N GLN A 13 -12.50 18.35 -14.15
CA GLN A 13 -12.22 16.95 -14.48
C GLN A 13 -11.00 16.44 -13.72
N GLN A 14 -11.12 15.25 -13.12
CA GLN A 14 -9.99 14.54 -12.51
C GLN A 14 -9.16 13.85 -13.59
N ASN A 15 -7.85 14.09 -13.57
CA ASN A 15 -6.88 13.51 -14.48
C ASN A 15 -5.80 12.78 -13.66
N PRO A 16 -5.41 11.55 -14.04
CA PRO A 16 -4.38 10.82 -13.33
C PRO A 16 -2.98 11.34 -13.68
N VAL A 17 -2.10 11.44 -12.68
CA VAL A 17 -0.67 11.66 -12.93
C VAL A 17 -0.03 10.32 -13.34
N PRO A 18 0.78 10.27 -14.42
CA PRO A 18 1.40 9.03 -14.86
C PRO A 18 2.29 8.34 -13.82
N LEU A 19 1.88 7.15 -13.40
CA LEU A 19 2.64 6.24 -12.53
C LEU A 19 3.77 5.57 -13.32
N GLN A 20 5.00 5.69 -12.81
CA GLN A 20 6.25 5.20 -13.40
C GLN A 20 6.78 3.94 -12.69
N ASN A 21 6.56 3.78 -11.39
CA ASN A 21 7.01 2.60 -10.65
C ASN A 21 6.18 2.35 -9.40
N VAL A 22 6.06 1.08 -9.00
CA VAL A 22 5.49 0.68 -7.71
C VAL A 22 6.45 -0.29 -7.02
N SER A 23 6.84 0.02 -5.80
CA SER A 23 7.58 -0.89 -4.93
C SER A 23 6.80 -1.14 -3.66
N VAL A 24 6.67 -2.41 -3.29
CA VAL A 24 5.93 -2.85 -2.10
C VAL A 24 6.88 -3.63 -1.22
N GLU A 25 7.00 -3.20 0.02
CA GLU A 25 7.71 -3.95 1.06
C GLU A 25 6.72 -4.27 2.17
N SER A 26 6.58 -5.55 2.50
CA SER A 26 5.70 -5.99 3.58
C SER A 26 6.45 -6.84 4.59
N ASN A 27 6.26 -6.54 5.87
CA ASN A 27 6.74 -7.34 6.98
C ASN A 27 5.52 -7.94 7.69
N ILE A 28 5.37 -9.25 7.56
CA ILE A 28 4.30 -10.03 8.15
C ILE A 28 4.83 -10.67 9.42
N VAL A 29 4.20 -10.35 10.55
CA VAL A 29 4.45 -10.98 11.85
C VAL A 29 3.16 -11.63 12.32
N ASP A 30 3.13 -12.97 12.29
CA ASP A 30 1.94 -13.77 12.55
C ASP A 30 0.71 -13.33 11.74
N MET A 31 -0.20 -12.60 12.39
CA MET A 31 -1.47 -12.15 11.83
C MET A 31 -1.49 -10.65 11.54
N ILE A 32 -0.35 -9.97 11.64
CA ILE A 32 -0.24 -8.53 11.35
C ILE A 32 0.72 -8.34 10.17
N ALA A 33 0.35 -7.48 9.23
CA ALA A 33 1.24 -7.02 8.18
C ALA A 33 1.47 -5.52 8.30
N GLU A 34 2.74 -5.11 8.42
CA GLU A 34 3.16 -3.75 8.12
C GLU A 34 3.56 -3.69 6.65
N THR A 35 2.94 -2.82 5.88
CA THR A 35 3.20 -2.68 4.44
C THR A 35 3.55 -1.25 4.11
N THR A 36 4.69 -1.08 3.44
CA THR A 36 5.15 0.17 2.85
C THR A 36 4.99 0.09 1.34
N VAL A 37 4.27 1.05 0.77
CA VAL A 37 4.06 1.19 -0.67
C VAL A 37 4.72 2.48 -1.14
N CYS A 38 5.64 2.35 -2.08
CA CYS A 38 6.31 3.46 -2.75
C CYS A 38 5.82 3.55 -4.19
N GLN A 39 5.22 4.68 -4.57
CA GLN A 39 4.72 4.95 -5.91
C GLN A 39 5.42 6.15 -6.50
N THR A 40 6.03 5.97 -7.67
CA THR A 40 6.73 7.04 -8.38
C THR A 40 5.85 7.58 -9.49
N TYR A 41 5.57 8.87 -9.48
CA TYR A 41 4.76 9.59 -10.46
C TYR A 41 5.60 10.64 -11.18
N LYS A 42 5.18 11.01 -12.39
CA LYS A 42 5.82 12.10 -13.15
C LYS A 42 4.78 13.07 -13.67
N ASN A 43 4.96 14.37 -13.39
CA ASN A 43 4.17 15.40 -14.04
C ASN A 43 4.62 15.54 -15.51
N VAL A 44 3.79 15.08 -16.44
CA VAL A 44 4.02 15.20 -17.90
C VAL A 44 3.33 16.42 -18.51
N GLU A 45 2.59 17.18 -17.70
CA GLU A 45 1.94 18.41 -18.14
C GLU A 45 2.96 19.53 -18.35
N LYS A 46 2.56 20.53 -19.14
CA LYS A 46 3.41 21.70 -19.43
C LYS A 46 3.45 22.71 -18.28
N ASP A 47 2.45 22.65 -17.41
CA ASP A 47 2.25 23.58 -16.30
C ASP A 47 2.42 22.88 -14.95
N SER A 48 2.57 23.68 -13.90
CA SER A 48 2.54 23.17 -12.52
C SER A 48 1.15 22.65 -12.17
N ILE A 49 1.09 21.50 -11.51
CA ILE A 49 -0.16 20.89 -11.06
C ILE A 49 -0.23 20.83 -9.53
N GLU A 50 -1.46 20.95 -9.02
CA GLU A 50 -1.81 20.53 -7.67
C GLU A 50 -2.57 19.21 -7.77
N ALA A 51 -2.12 18.22 -7.01
CA ALA A 51 -2.64 16.88 -7.06
C ALA A 51 -3.20 16.45 -5.70
N ILE A 52 -4.03 15.42 -5.72
CA ILE A 52 -4.61 14.75 -4.58
C ILE A 52 -4.22 13.29 -4.72
N TYR A 53 -3.54 12.77 -3.71
CA TYR A 53 -3.24 11.36 -3.57
C TYR A 53 -4.39 10.66 -2.86
N LYS A 54 -4.85 9.52 -3.40
CA LYS A 54 -5.93 8.70 -2.84
C LYS A 54 -5.48 7.26 -2.75
N PHE A 55 -5.51 6.68 -1.56
CA PHE A 55 -5.08 5.30 -1.33
C PHE A 55 -6.22 4.53 -0.63
N PRO A 56 -6.76 3.46 -1.26
CA PRO A 56 -7.79 2.65 -0.62
C PRO A 56 -7.17 1.82 0.50
N LEU A 57 -7.86 1.73 1.63
CA LEU A 57 -7.47 0.96 2.80
C LEU A 57 -8.61 0.03 3.19
N HIS A 58 -8.26 -1.17 3.63
CA HIS A 58 -9.22 -2.05 4.27
C HIS A 58 -9.65 -1.45 5.62
N GLU A 59 -10.89 -1.68 6.06
CA GLU A 59 -11.38 -1.18 7.36
C GLU A 59 -10.52 -1.63 8.56
N ALA A 60 -9.82 -2.75 8.40
CA ALA A 60 -8.90 -3.31 9.39
C ALA A 60 -7.45 -2.80 9.27
N ALA A 61 -7.21 -1.78 8.42
CA ALA A 61 -5.91 -1.18 8.20
C ALA A 61 -5.81 0.22 8.83
N ALA A 62 -4.63 0.55 9.37
CA ALA A 62 -4.33 1.87 9.92
C ALA A 62 -3.06 2.43 9.29
N VAL A 63 -3.12 3.66 8.78
CA VAL A 63 -1.94 4.37 8.26
C VAL A 63 -1.07 4.83 9.42
N CYS A 64 0.18 4.40 9.43
CA CYS A 64 1.17 4.79 10.43
C CYS A 64 2.24 5.75 9.88
N GLY A 65 2.37 5.87 8.55
CA GLY A 65 3.31 6.79 7.93
C GLY A 65 2.89 7.24 6.54
N PHE A 66 3.16 8.51 6.22
CA PHE A 66 3.02 9.05 4.88
C PHE A 66 4.17 10.02 4.58
N GLU A 67 4.81 9.82 3.43
CA GLU A 67 5.86 10.69 2.92
C GLU A 67 5.63 10.98 1.45
N ALA A 68 5.81 12.24 1.03
CA ALA A 68 5.87 12.62 -0.38
C ALA A 68 7.19 13.32 -0.65
N GLU A 69 7.91 12.88 -1.68
CA GLU A 69 9.22 13.40 -2.06
C GLU A 69 9.19 13.92 -3.49
N ILE A 70 9.58 15.19 -3.70
CA ILE A 70 9.70 15.79 -5.04
C ILE A 70 11.18 15.96 -5.39
N ASP A 71 11.59 15.38 -6.53
CA ASP A 71 12.95 15.41 -7.10
C ASP A 71 14.08 15.15 -6.09
N GLY A 72 13.90 14.21 -5.16
CA GLY A 72 14.96 13.87 -4.20
C GLY A 72 15.07 14.79 -2.97
N LYS A 73 14.35 15.91 -2.93
CA LYS A 73 14.73 17.07 -2.10
C LYS A 73 13.66 17.52 -1.10
N LYS A 74 12.40 17.57 -1.50
CA LYS A 74 11.31 18.06 -0.64
C LYS A 74 10.56 16.89 -0.04
N LYS A 75 10.89 16.53 1.21
CA LYS A 75 10.18 15.50 1.98
C LYS A 75 9.04 16.12 2.77
N VAL A 76 7.81 15.87 2.33
CA VAL A 76 6.62 16.08 3.13
C VAL A 76 6.52 14.86 4.03
N LYS A 77 6.74 15.02 5.34
CA LYS A 77 6.44 13.95 6.29
C LYS A 77 5.09 14.26 6.93
N GLY A 78 4.05 13.60 6.44
CA GLY A 78 2.75 13.63 7.08
C GLY A 78 2.79 12.72 8.29
N ILE A 79 2.98 13.28 9.49
CA ILE A 79 2.49 12.60 10.69
C ILE A 79 0.98 12.72 10.59
N VAL A 80 0.28 11.59 10.48
CA VAL A 80 -1.19 11.54 10.47
C VAL A 80 -1.67 12.08 11.81
N LYS A 81 -1.93 13.39 11.88
CA LYS A 81 -2.57 14.08 13.00
C LYS A 81 -4.04 14.26 12.67
N GLU A 82 -4.89 14.31 13.69
CA GLU A 82 -6.33 14.54 13.53
C GLU A 82 -6.61 15.76 12.62
N ALA A 83 -7.55 15.57 11.68
CA ALA A 83 -7.82 16.42 10.52
C ALA A 83 -8.00 17.93 10.81
N LYS A 84 -8.40 18.31 12.04
CA LYS A 84 -8.64 19.72 12.40
C LYS A 84 -7.38 20.55 12.57
N GLN A 85 -6.28 19.96 13.01
CA GLN A 85 -5.03 20.69 13.25
C GLN A 85 -4.28 20.95 11.93
N ALA A 86 -4.34 20.00 10.98
CA ALA A 86 -3.66 20.08 9.69
C ALA A 86 -4.22 21.17 8.76
N ALA A 87 -5.55 21.41 8.79
CA ALA A 87 -6.19 22.43 7.95
C ALA A 87 -5.74 23.87 8.26
N LYS A 88 -5.36 24.16 9.51
CA LYS A 88 -4.90 25.50 9.91
C LYS A 88 -3.46 25.76 9.44
N GLU A 89 -2.59 24.76 9.55
CA GLU A 89 -1.19 24.83 9.10
C GLU A 89 -1.09 24.93 7.56
N TYR A 90 -2.07 24.37 6.82
CA TYR A 90 -2.18 24.48 5.36
C TYR A 90 -2.38 25.92 4.86
N SER A 91 -3.37 26.63 5.42
CA SER A 91 -3.67 28.02 5.00
C SER A 91 -2.47 28.95 5.22
N GLU A 92 -1.75 28.76 6.32
CA GLU A 92 -0.57 29.56 6.69
C GLU A 92 0.65 29.28 5.78
N ALA A 93 0.79 28.05 5.27
CA ALA A 93 1.92 27.67 4.41
C ALA A 93 1.74 28.07 2.93
N ILE A 94 0.51 28.07 2.40
CA ILE A 94 0.17 28.60 1.06
C ILE A 94 0.48 30.09 0.97
N GLU A 95 0.13 30.87 2.00
CA GLU A 95 0.38 32.31 2.06
C GLU A 95 1.88 32.67 2.04
N GLN A 96 2.75 31.74 2.43
CA GLN A 96 4.20 31.94 2.51
C GLN A 96 4.96 31.45 1.27
N GLY A 97 4.28 30.95 0.23
CA GLY A 97 4.92 30.44 -1.00
C GLY A 97 5.77 29.17 -0.79
N HIS A 98 5.63 28.53 0.36
CA HIS A 98 6.22 27.23 0.65
C HIS A 98 5.24 26.16 0.13
N GLY A 99 5.72 25.12 -0.54
CA GLY A 99 4.86 24.01 -0.98
C GLY A 99 4.17 23.41 0.25
N ALA A 100 2.89 23.67 0.39
CA ALA A 100 2.07 23.25 1.53
C ALA A 100 1.32 21.97 1.15
N TYR A 101 1.23 21.04 2.10
CA TYR A 101 0.70 19.70 1.87
C TYR A 101 -0.23 19.31 3.01
N LEU A 102 -1.46 18.93 2.67
CA LEU A 102 -2.54 18.68 3.62
C LEU A 102 -2.91 17.19 3.62
N VAL A 103 -2.98 16.58 4.80
CA VAL A 103 -3.53 15.21 4.98
C VAL A 103 -5.01 15.36 5.37
N GLU A 104 -5.92 14.84 4.55
CA GLU A 104 -7.36 14.83 4.82
C GLU A 104 -7.86 13.38 4.76
N GLN A 105 -8.39 12.84 5.85
CA GLN A 105 -9.13 11.58 5.79
C GLN A 105 -10.60 11.91 5.52
N GLN A 106 -11.08 11.65 4.30
CA GLN A 106 -12.45 11.97 3.90
C GLN A 106 -13.43 10.80 4.08
N LEU A 107 -12.96 9.54 4.11
CA LEU A 107 -13.78 8.32 4.25
C LEU A 107 -13.06 7.24 5.09
N PRO A 108 -13.78 6.29 5.75
CA PRO A 108 -13.17 5.26 6.61
C PRO A 108 -12.19 4.33 5.87
N ASP A 109 -12.40 4.16 4.58
CA ASP A 109 -11.77 3.19 3.69
C ASP A 109 -10.81 3.83 2.68
N ILE A 110 -10.59 5.16 2.74
CA ILE A 110 -9.73 5.88 1.78
C ILE A 110 -8.89 6.92 2.51
N PHE A 111 -7.57 6.75 2.42
CA PHE A 111 -6.60 7.78 2.82
C PHE A 111 -6.43 8.79 1.69
N GLN A 112 -6.46 10.08 2.03
CA GLN A 112 -6.27 11.16 1.05
C GLN A 112 -5.25 12.20 1.53
N CYS A 113 -4.45 12.72 0.60
CA CYS A 113 -3.48 13.79 0.89
C CYS A 113 -3.26 14.68 -0.34
N SER A 114 -3.33 16.00 -0.15
CA SER A 114 -3.05 16.98 -1.19
C SER A 114 -1.54 17.18 -1.38
N VAL A 115 -1.10 17.04 -2.63
CA VAL A 115 0.26 17.25 -3.13
C VAL A 115 0.33 18.48 -4.03
N GLY A 116 0.64 19.64 -3.45
CA GLY A 116 0.68 20.92 -4.17
C GLY A 116 2.00 21.22 -4.91
N ASN A 117 1.90 22.14 -5.87
CA ASN A 117 3.02 22.78 -6.58
C ASN A 117 4.04 21.81 -7.21
N ILE A 118 3.54 20.83 -7.98
CA ILE A 118 4.37 19.90 -8.75
C ILE A 118 4.64 20.53 -10.12
N THR A 119 5.84 21.03 -10.37
CA THR A 119 6.16 21.70 -11.64
C THR A 119 6.27 20.72 -12.80
N ALA A 120 6.18 21.23 -14.03
CA ALA A 120 6.32 20.44 -15.24
C ALA A 120 7.60 19.58 -15.23
N GLY A 121 7.47 18.30 -15.56
CA GLY A 121 8.58 17.35 -15.64
C GLY A 121 9.06 16.77 -14.30
N GLN A 122 8.59 17.26 -13.14
CA GLN A 122 9.04 16.77 -11.84
C GLN A 122 8.59 15.34 -11.55
N THR A 123 9.41 14.65 -10.78
CA THR A 123 9.12 13.30 -10.28
C THR A 123 8.71 13.37 -8.81
N ILE A 124 7.65 12.64 -8.47
CA ILE A 124 7.08 12.58 -7.13
C ILE A 124 7.12 11.13 -6.67
N VAL A 125 7.74 10.87 -5.52
CA VAL A 125 7.71 9.57 -4.87
C VAL A 125 6.80 9.67 -3.65
N ILE A 126 5.70 8.93 -3.66
CA ILE A 126 4.78 8.84 -2.53
C ILE A 126 5.04 7.52 -1.82
N LYS A 127 5.30 7.60 -0.52
CA LYS A 127 5.50 6.47 0.37
C LYS A 127 4.39 6.46 1.41
N ILE A 128 3.61 5.40 1.46
CA ILE A 128 2.59 5.19 2.50
C ILE A 128 2.91 3.90 3.25
N THR A 129 2.91 3.96 4.57
CA THR A 129 3.09 2.81 5.45
C THR A 129 1.83 2.63 6.28
N TYR A 130 1.31 1.41 6.28
CA TYR A 130 0.12 1.03 7.03
C TYR A 130 0.30 -0.35 7.66
N VAL A 131 -0.42 -0.57 8.74
CA VAL A 131 -0.54 -1.88 9.41
C VAL A 131 -1.93 -2.44 9.19
N ALA A 132 -2.07 -3.74 9.01
CA ALA A 132 -3.36 -4.40 8.86
C ALA A 132 -3.38 -5.78 9.53
N GLU A 133 -4.55 -6.15 10.08
CA GLU A 133 -4.80 -7.51 10.55
C GLU A 133 -5.11 -8.44 9.35
N LEU A 134 -4.48 -9.62 9.36
CA LEU A 134 -4.61 -10.64 8.33
C LEU A 134 -5.67 -11.66 8.71
N LYS A 135 -6.37 -12.17 7.70
CA LYS A 135 -7.34 -13.25 7.90
C LYS A 135 -6.59 -14.55 8.19
N HIS A 136 -6.96 -15.20 9.28
CA HIS A 136 -6.49 -16.53 9.68
C HIS A 136 -7.65 -17.52 9.62
N ASP A 137 -7.42 -18.65 8.96
CA ASP A 137 -8.30 -19.81 8.99
C ASP A 137 -7.73 -20.81 10.02
N ALA A 138 -8.45 -20.97 11.13
CA ALA A 138 -8.05 -21.83 12.23
C ALA A 138 -8.15 -23.33 11.92
N GLU A 139 -8.95 -23.73 10.93
CA GLU A 139 -9.05 -25.15 10.56
C GLU A 139 -7.86 -25.57 9.69
N SER A 140 -7.39 -24.66 8.82
CA SER A 140 -6.27 -24.92 7.90
C SER A 140 -4.93 -24.30 8.31
N GLU A 141 -4.87 -23.64 9.48
CA GLU A 141 -3.72 -22.89 9.99
C GLU A 141 -3.08 -21.96 8.95
N LYS A 142 -3.95 -21.33 8.15
CA LYS A 142 -3.57 -20.56 6.97
C LYS A 142 -3.75 -19.07 7.23
N VAL A 143 -2.68 -18.31 7.06
CA VAL A 143 -2.70 -16.84 7.06
C VAL A 143 -2.77 -16.35 5.63
N ARG A 144 -3.71 -15.44 5.34
CA ARG A 144 -3.85 -14.82 4.01
C ARG A 144 -3.50 -13.34 4.06
N PHE A 145 -2.48 -12.96 3.29
CA PHE A 145 -2.15 -11.58 2.97
C PHE A 145 -2.72 -11.22 1.60
N VAL A 146 -3.30 -10.01 1.50
CA VAL A 146 -3.80 -9.46 0.24
C VAL A 146 -3.26 -8.05 0.10
N PHE A 147 -2.50 -7.81 -0.97
CA PHE A 147 -2.10 -6.48 -1.39
C PHE A 147 -2.96 -6.08 -2.59
N PRO A 148 -3.84 -5.08 -2.45
CA PRO A 148 -4.68 -4.66 -3.56
C PRO A 148 -3.80 -4.02 -4.63
N THR A 149 -3.96 -4.40 -5.89
CA THR A 149 -3.22 -3.74 -6.99
C THR A 149 -4.02 -2.61 -7.62
N ALA A 150 -5.27 -2.41 -7.20
CA ALA A 150 -6.16 -1.31 -7.59
C ALA A 150 -5.64 0.10 -7.17
N ILE A 151 -4.48 0.18 -6.52
CA ILE A 151 -3.89 1.40 -5.97
C ILE A 151 -3.17 2.26 -7.04
N ALA A 152 -3.21 1.84 -8.31
CA ALA A 152 -2.66 2.60 -9.42
C ALA A 152 -3.79 3.11 -10.34
N PRO A 153 -3.86 4.41 -10.67
CA PRO A 153 -4.92 5.03 -11.47
C PRO A 153 -5.01 4.55 -12.92
N ARG A 154 -4.26 3.51 -13.32
CA ARG A 154 -4.28 3.02 -14.70
C ARG A 154 -5.65 2.44 -15.10
N TYR A 155 -6.56 2.27 -14.15
CA TYR A 155 -7.74 1.42 -14.27
C TYR A 155 -8.96 1.97 -13.52
N GLY A 156 -9.54 3.10 -13.97
CA GLY A 156 -10.99 3.32 -13.93
C GLY A 156 -11.85 3.24 -12.69
N SER A 157 -13.13 3.61 -12.86
CA SER A 157 -14.20 3.12 -11.99
C SER A 157 -14.32 1.61 -12.11
N SER A 158 -13.72 0.90 -11.17
CA SER A 158 -14.44 -0.24 -10.63
C SER A 158 -15.40 0.26 -9.57
N ASP A 159 -16.62 -0.29 -9.53
CA ASP A 159 -17.31 -0.48 -8.26
C ASP A 159 -16.34 -1.26 -7.37
N TYR A 160 -15.58 -0.56 -6.53
CA TYR A 160 -14.54 -1.15 -5.69
C TYR A 160 -15.22 -2.12 -4.73
N THR A 161 -15.10 -3.41 -5.00
CA THR A 161 -15.41 -4.44 -4.02
C THR A 161 -14.14 -4.74 -3.26
N ILE A 162 -14.18 -4.57 -1.94
CA ILE A 162 -13.06 -4.72 -0.98
C ILE A 162 -12.39 -6.12 -1.02
N ALA A 163 -12.96 -7.06 -1.78
CA ALA A 163 -12.45 -8.40 -1.96
C ALA A 163 -12.53 -8.81 -3.43
N ASN A 164 -11.51 -8.47 -4.21
CA ASN A 164 -11.24 -9.19 -5.43
C ASN A 164 -10.37 -10.40 -5.06
N ASP A 165 -10.96 -11.59 -5.11
CA ASP A 165 -10.34 -12.90 -4.82
C ASP A 165 -9.31 -13.32 -5.88
N GLY A 166 -8.57 -12.38 -6.45
CA GLY A 166 -7.59 -12.59 -7.52
C GLY A 166 -8.20 -12.61 -8.92
N LYS A 167 -9.47 -12.20 -9.11
CA LYS A 167 -10.06 -12.02 -10.44
C LYS A 167 -9.40 -10.85 -11.15
N LYS A 168 -9.46 -10.85 -12.47
CA LYS A 168 -8.96 -9.76 -13.30
C LYS A 168 -9.92 -8.58 -13.19
N LEU A 169 -9.47 -7.46 -12.62
CA LEU A 169 -10.16 -6.18 -12.71
C LEU A 169 -10.17 -5.75 -14.18
N VAL A 170 -11.27 -5.14 -14.62
CA VAL A 170 -11.34 -4.52 -15.93
C VAL A 170 -10.86 -3.07 -15.78
N PRO A 171 -9.73 -2.70 -16.40
CA PRO A 171 -9.30 -1.33 -16.61
C PRO A 171 -10.40 -0.39 -17.13
N ASP A 172 -10.61 0.82 -16.58
CA ASP A 172 -10.98 1.91 -17.50
C ASP A 172 -9.73 2.35 -18.25
N LYS A 173 -9.91 2.65 -19.53
CA LYS A 173 -8.88 3.20 -20.41
C LYS A 173 -8.40 4.55 -19.87
N VAL A 174 -7.12 4.63 -19.50
CA VAL A 174 -6.45 5.92 -19.28
C VAL A 174 -5.83 6.40 -20.60
N SER A 175 -6.16 7.62 -21.00
CA SER A 175 -5.81 8.21 -22.31
C SER A 175 -4.31 8.47 -22.54
N TYR A 176 -3.44 8.29 -21.54
CA TYR A 176 -2.08 8.82 -21.56
C TYR A 176 -0.98 7.86 -22.09
N SER A 177 -1.23 6.56 -22.26
CA SER A 177 -0.26 5.65 -22.90
C SER A 177 -0.83 4.26 -23.19
N GLU A 178 -0.58 3.74 -24.40
CA GLU A 178 -0.81 2.32 -24.76
C GLU A 178 0.29 1.37 -24.25
N LYS A 179 1.40 1.92 -23.73
CA LYS A 179 2.54 1.16 -23.19
C LYS A 179 2.66 1.30 -21.67
N THR A 180 2.77 0.17 -20.99
CA THR A 180 2.99 0.08 -19.54
C THR A 180 4.48 0.17 -19.23
N ASP A 181 4.98 1.39 -19.04
CA ASP A 181 6.39 1.63 -18.67
C ASP A 181 6.59 1.70 -17.14
N TYR A 182 5.96 0.79 -16.39
CA TYR A 182 6.17 0.68 -14.96
C TYR A 182 6.43 -0.76 -14.56
N HIS A 183 7.11 -0.93 -13.42
CA HIS A 183 7.36 -2.21 -12.81
C HIS A 183 6.69 -2.28 -11.43
N LEU A 184 6.29 -3.48 -11.06
CA LEU A 184 5.92 -3.81 -9.69
C LEU A 184 7.07 -4.60 -9.08
N ASP A 185 7.71 -4.00 -8.09
CA ASP A 185 8.63 -4.68 -7.19
C ASP A 185 7.87 -5.05 -5.91
N LEU A 186 8.01 -6.29 -5.46
CA LEU A 186 7.37 -6.77 -4.24
C LEU A 186 8.32 -7.66 -3.46
N ILE A 187 8.53 -7.29 -2.20
CA ILE A 187 9.33 -8.03 -1.23
C ILE A 187 8.48 -8.20 0.01
N ILE A 188 8.32 -9.45 0.45
CA ILE A 188 7.60 -9.78 1.68
C ILE A 188 8.54 -10.58 2.57
N THR A 189 8.68 -10.14 3.82
CA THR A 189 9.32 -10.93 4.87
C THR A 189 8.23 -11.45 5.79
N CYS A 190 8.20 -12.75 6.02
CA CYS A 190 7.27 -13.39 6.94
C CYS A 190 8.03 -13.90 8.16
N ARG A 191 7.52 -13.61 9.35
CA ARG A 191 7.99 -14.13 10.64
C ARG A 191 6.78 -14.69 11.39
N MET A 192 6.83 -15.98 11.71
CA MET A 192 5.73 -16.67 12.38
C MET A 192 6.16 -17.15 13.77
N THR A 193 5.19 -17.37 14.65
CA THR A 193 5.40 -18.02 15.96
C THR A 193 5.71 -19.51 15.83
N SER A 194 5.24 -20.13 14.75
CA SER A 194 5.45 -21.54 14.43
C SER A 194 6.11 -21.73 13.06
N VAL A 195 6.52 -22.97 12.76
CA VAL A 195 7.26 -23.30 11.55
C VAL A 195 6.42 -23.01 10.32
N ILE A 196 6.99 -22.29 9.35
CA ILE A 196 6.37 -22.06 8.04
C ILE A 196 6.50 -23.36 7.23
N GLN A 197 5.37 -24.01 6.95
CA GLN A 197 5.32 -25.26 6.19
C GLN A 197 5.35 -25.01 4.69
N SER A 198 4.57 -24.04 4.22
CA SER A 198 4.57 -23.64 2.81
C SER A 198 4.12 -22.19 2.64
N VAL A 199 4.53 -21.59 1.52
CA VAL A 199 4.13 -20.26 1.10
C VAL A 199 3.76 -20.30 -0.38
N GLU A 200 2.54 -19.89 -0.70
CA GLU A 200 1.99 -20.01 -2.05
C GLU A 200 1.22 -18.75 -2.44
N SER A 201 1.25 -18.40 -3.72
CA SER A 201 0.40 -17.33 -4.28
C SER A 201 -0.52 -17.91 -5.35
N PRO A 202 -1.85 -17.83 -5.18
CA PRO A 202 -2.79 -18.20 -6.25
C PRO A 202 -2.88 -17.13 -7.34
N SER A 203 -2.33 -15.94 -7.09
CA SER A 203 -2.48 -14.77 -7.97
C SER A 203 -1.25 -14.51 -8.85
N HIS A 204 -0.05 -14.84 -8.38
CA HIS A 204 1.22 -14.42 -8.97
C HIS A 204 2.28 -15.51 -8.84
N HIS A 205 3.23 -15.58 -9.77
CA HIS A 205 4.39 -16.44 -9.59
C HIS A 205 5.37 -15.79 -8.62
N ILE A 206 5.79 -16.55 -7.62
CA ILE A 206 6.65 -16.08 -6.53
C ILE A 206 7.93 -16.90 -6.45
N SER A 207 9.00 -16.26 -6.00
CA SER A 207 10.22 -16.90 -5.54
C SER A 207 10.25 -16.82 -4.01
N THR A 208 10.47 -17.95 -3.37
CA THR A 208 10.42 -18.07 -1.90
C THR A 208 11.75 -18.61 -1.39
N GLU A 209 12.36 -17.87 -0.49
CA GLU A 209 13.50 -18.30 0.31
C GLU A 209 13.00 -18.66 1.71
N LEU A 210 12.98 -19.95 2.02
CA LEU A 210 12.54 -20.49 3.30
C LEU A 210 13.72 -20.60 4.27
N ASN A 211 13.42 -20.59 5.56
CA ASN A 211 14.38 -20.83 6.64
C ASN A 211 15.55 -19.83 6.64
N ILE A 212 15.25 -18.54 6.51
CA ILE A 212 16.26 -17.46 6.49
C ILE A 212 17.15 -17.58 7.74
N ASP A 213 18.47 -17.55 7.54
CA ASP A 213 19.48 -17.73 8.59
C ASP A 213 19.30 -19.01 9.43
N GLY A 214 18.70 -20.05 8.84
CA GLY A 214 18.40 -21.32 9.50
C GLY A 214 17.17 -21.27 10.41
N ASN A 215 16.41 -20.18 10.43
CA ASN A 215 15.21 -20.02 11.25
C ASN A 215 13.95 -20.48 10.48
N PRO A 216 13.33 -21.63 10.82
CA PRO A 216 12.20 -22.18 10.09
C PRO A 216 10.90 -21.38 10.20
N ASN A 217 10.91 -20.34 11.02
CA ASN A 217 9.79 -19.43 11.20
C ASN A 217 9.90 -18.18 10.31
N VAL A 218 11.01 -18.03 9.56
CA VAL A 218 11.28 -16.84 8.75
C VAL A 218 11.44 -17.21 7.29
N SER A 219 10.70 -16.51 6.44
CA SER A 219 10.75 -16.68 4.98
C SER A 219 10.75 -15.33 4.29
N LYS A 220 11.42 -15.26 3.13
CA LYS A 220 11.41 -14.10 2.25
C LYS A 220 10.75 -14.48 0.92
N ILE A 221 9.83 -13.66 0.45
CA ILE A 221 9.06 -13.85 -0.77
C ILE A 221 9.31 -12.67 -1.69
N THR A 222 9.53 -12.96 -2.97
CA THR A 222 9.65 -11.97 -4.04
C THR A 222 8.84 -12.43 -5.26
N LEU A 223 8.62 -11.55 -6.22
CA LEU A 223 8.05 -11.96 -7.51
C LEU A 223 9.07 -12.78 -8.29
N ALA A 224 8.63 -13.90 -8.89
CA ALA A 224 9.50 -14.74 -9.71
C ALA A 224 9.81 -14.12 -11.08
N GLU A 225 8.99 -13.16 -11.51
CA GLU A 225 9.09 -12.48 -12.79
C GLU A 225 8.74 -11.00 -12.64
N GLN A 226 9.26 -10.18 -13.54
CA GLN A 226 8.96 -8.75 -13.56
C GLN A 226 7.52 -8.53 -14.02
N ILE A 227 6.75 -7.81 -13.20
CA ILE A 227 5.34 -7.52 -13.49
C ILE A 227 5.20 -6.08 -13.98
N THR A 228 4.43 -5.89 -15.05
CA THR A 228 4.09 -4.58 -15.63
C THR A 228 2.57 -4.33 -15.65
N TYR A 229 1.81 -5.12 -14.88
CA TYR A 229 0.36 -5.04 -14.77
C TYR A 229 -0.07 -4.94 -13.29
N LEU A 230 -1.22 -4.34 -13.04
CA LEU A 230 -1.82 -4.17 -11.71
C LEU A 230 -3.32 -4.52 -11.70
N GLU A 231 -3.72 -5.40 -12.62
CA GLU A 231 -5.13 -5.77 -12.87
C GLU A 231 -5.64 -6.84 -11.90
N LYS A 232 -4.80 -7.42 -11.04
CA LYS A 232 -5.20 -8.47 -10.08
C LYS A 232 -4.46 -8.31 -8.76
N ASP A 233 -5.20 -8.42 -7.67
CA ASP A 233 -4.62 -8.32 -6.33
C ASP A 233 -3.55 -9.39 -6.13
N PHE A 234 -2.50 -9.02 -5.39
CA PHE A 234 -1.50 -9.99 -4.96
C PHE A 234 -2.00 -10.68 -3.70
N ILE A 235 -2.13 -12.00 -3.77
CA ILE A 235 -2.59 -12.86 -2.68
C ILE A 235 -1.42 -13.76 -2.28
N LEU A 236 -1.11 -13.80 -1.00
CA LEU A 236 -0.16 -14.73 -0.40
C LEU A 236 -0.87 -15.58 0.65
N ASN A 237 -0.66 -16.87 0.56
CA ASN A 237 -1.14 -17.87 1.49
C ASN A 237 0.07 -18.45 2.21
N ILE A 238 0.10 -18.30 3.53
CA ILE A 238 1.16 -18.83 4.38
C ILE A 238 0.55 -19.94 5.23
N ASN A 239 1.08 -21.15 5.10
CA ASN A 239 0.69 -22.29 5.91
C ASN A 239 1.73 -22.50 7.00
N LYS A 240 1.29 -22.56 8.26
CA LYS A 240 2.15 -22.73 9.42
C LYS A 240 1.78 -23.98 10.21
N SER A 241 2.75 -24.59 10.88
CA SER A 241 2.48 -25.73 11.73
C SER A 241 1.58 -25.35 12.89
N ASN A 242 0.71 -26.28 13.29
CA ASN A 242 -0.15 -26.10 14.45
C ASN A 242 0.70 -25.93 15.71
N ASP A 243 0.42 -24.91 16.52
CA ASP A 243 1.15 -24.69 17.76
C ASP A 243 0.62 -25.65 18.83
N ASN A 244 1.29 -26.79 19.02
CA ASN A 244 0.95 -27.76 20.05
C ASN A 244 1.26 -27.28 21.48
N ARG A 245 1.62 -26.01 21.68
CA ARG A 245 1.63 -25.38 23.02
C ARG A 245 0.20 -25.02 23.43
N SER A 246 -0.62 -26.03 23.67
CA SER A 246 -1.81 -25.93 24.52
C SER A 246 -1.37 -25.74 25.99
N GLY A 247 -0.72 -24.62 26.28
CA GLY A 247 -0.62 -24.08 27.62
C GLY A 247 -1.57 -22.88 27.67
N SER A 248 -2.63 -22.97 28.45
CA SER A 248 -3.66 -21.94 28.64
C SER A 248 -3.06 -20.52 28.64
N MET A 249 -3.15 -19.82 27.51
CA MET A 249 -2.87 -18.39 27.42
C MET A 249 -4.17 -17.71 27.01
N GLU A 250 -4.90 -17.22 28.01
CA GLU A 250 -6.01 -16.29 27.82
C GLU A 250 -5.49 -15.03 27.14
N GLY A 251 -5.83 -14.90 25.87
CA GLY A 251 -5.51 -13.74 25.05
C GLY A 251 -6.28 -13.85 23.74
N GLY A 252 -7.39 -13.12 23.64
CA GLY A 252 -8.13 -13.00 22.39
C GLY A 252 -7.29 -12.37 21.27
N PRO A 253 -7.79 -12.34 20.03
CA PRO A 253 -7.08 -11.87 18.83
C PRO A 253 -6.37 -10.52 19.03
N ILE A 254 -7.00 -9.61 19.79
CA ILE A 254 -6.51 -8.26 20.12
C ILE A 254 -5.19 -8.28 20.91
N LYS A 255 -4.98 -9.26 21.81
CA LYS A 255 -3.74 -9.38 22.59
C LYS A 255 -2.58 -9.85 21.71
N LYS A 256 -2.85 -10.80 20.81
CA LYS A 256 -1.87 -11.29 19.82
C LYS A 256 -1.48 -10.20 18.82
N ALA A 257 -2.44 -9.38 18.37
CA ALA A 257 -2.18 -8.22 17.54
C ALA A 257 -1.30 -7.18 18.25
N SER A 258 -1.53 -6.92 19.54
CA SER A 258 -0.72 -6.01 20.35
C SER A 258 0.72 -6.51 20.56
N GLU A 259 0.92 -7.81 20.77
CA GLU A 259 2.26 -8.42 20.90
C GLU A 259 3.01 -8.41 19.56
N ALA A 260 2.32 -8.69 18.45
CA ALA A 260 2.90 -8.58 17.10
C ALA A 260 3.27 -7.12 16.76
N LEU A 261 2.46 -6.15 17.16
CA LEU A 261 2.77 -4.72 16.98
C LEU A 261 4.04 -4.31 17.76
N GLN A 262 4.28 -4.89 18.95
CA GLN A 262 5.50 -4.65 19.73
C GLN A 262 6.75 -5.30 19.12
N LEU A 263 6.61 -6.30 18.27
CA LEU A 263 7.72 -6.91 17.52
C LEU A 263 8.03 -6.17 16.21
N LEU A 264 7.12 -5.30 15.76
CA LEU A 264 7.26 -4.45 14.58
C LEU A 264 7.88 -3.07 14.91
N LEU A 265 7.73 -2.60 16.16
CA LEU A 265 8.28 -1.34 16.69
C LEU A 265 9.64 -1.55 17.39
#